data_AF-A0A7S1Y8X3-F1
#
_entry.id   AF-A0A7S1Y8X3-F1
#
_cell.length_a   1.000
_cell.length_b   1.000
_cell.length_c   1.000
_cell.angle_alpha   90.00
_cell.angle_beta   90.00
_cell.angle_gamma   90.00
#
_symmetry.space_group_name_H-M   'P 1'
#
loop_
_entity.id
_entity.type
_entity.pdbx_description
1 polymer ?
#
loop_
_entity_poly.entity_id
_entity_poly.type
_entity_poly.pdbx_seq_one_letter_code
_entity_poly.pdbx_strand_id
1 'polypeptide(L)'
;LIAAEGANCEGTTVVAEIGFLLNMPGSEEEKLEEAFEAICEDALDIHYGFNEVMTKNDVFVTEYFNGGTYWNEGRQSYGYANGKPSDRLNKNPGKHIKNFYDEYAQTRPMVWPSEITNFNPEYAVGDMTNCEHRAAMCCWVQDRQAGDDNGNCNTPYDDNCKDADPADNTDICYHDMSLSP
;
A
#
# COMPACT_ATOMS: atom_id res chain seq x y z
N LEU A 1 -14.38 41.48 -16.46
CA LEU A 1 -14.90 40.39 -15.60
C LEU A 1 -15.87 39.59 -16.43
N ILE A 2 -15.40 38.53 -17.08
CA ILE A 2 -16.28 37.53 -17.68
C ILE A 2 -16.47 36.49 -16.58
N ALA A 3 -17.69 36.39 -16.06
CA ALA A 3 -18.04 35.39 -15.08
C ALA A 3 -17.92 34.02 -15.75
N ALA A 4 -17.19 33.09 -15.12
CA ALA A 4 -17.28 31.70 -15.46
C ALA A 4 -18.70 31.24 -15.09
N GLU A 5 -19.52 30.94 -16.10
CA GLU A 5 -20.76 30.20 -15.89
C GLU A 5 -20.37 28.87 -15.24
N GLY A 6 -20.85 28.64 -14.01
CA GLY A 6 -20.65 27.38 -13.33
C GLY A 6 -21.25 26.26 -14.18
N ALA A 7 -20.47 25.22 -14.45
CA ALA A 7 -20.96 24.02 -15.10
C ALA A 7 -22.15 23.48 -14.28
N ASN A 8 -23.34 23.63 -14.85
CA ASN A 8 -24.59 23.11 -14.33
C ASN A 8 -24.73 21.68 -14.91
N CYS A 9 -24.79 20.66 -14.05
CA CYS A 9 -25.01 19.26 -14.44
C CYS A 9 -26.50 18.86 -14.48
N GLU A 10 -27.44 19.80 -14.35
CA GLU A 10 -28.88 19.54 -14.47
C GLU A 10 -29.21 19.07 -15.90
N GLY A 11 -29.74 17.85 -15.99
CA GLY A 11 -30.13 17.24 -17.25
C GLY A 11 -29.11 16.26 -17.84
N THR A 12 -27.91 16.14 -17.26
CA THR A 12 -26.95 15.11 -17.64
C THR A 12 -27.19 13.85 -16.81
N THR A 13 -27.47 12.72 -17.46
CA THR A 13 -27.59 11.43 -16.78
C THR A 13 -26.20 10.80 -16.62
N VAL A 14 -26.04 9.93 -15.61
CA VAL A 14 -24.81 9.14 -15.43
C VAL A 14 -24.44 8.39 -16.71
N VAL A 15 -25.44 7.83 -17.41
CA VAL A 15 -25.26 7.15 -18.71
C VAL A 15 -24.70 8.09 -19.77
N ALA A 16 -25.21 9.32 -19.86
CA ALA A 16 -24.70 10.30 -20.83
C ALA A 16 -23.26 10.73 -20.52
N GLU A 17 -22.91 10.86 -19.24
CA GLU A 17 -21.56 11.21 -18.81
C GLU A 17 -20.56 10.06 -19.07
N ILE A 18 -20.92 8.82 -18.72
CA ILE A 18 -20.13 7.63 -19.05
C ILE A 18 -19.95 7.51 -20.56
N GLY A 19 -21.01 7.69 -21.36
CA GLY A 19 -20.91 7.71 -22.81
C GLY A 19 -19.96 8.77 -23.34
N PHE A 20 -19.90 9.96 -22.72
CA PHE A 20 -18.92 10.97 -23.10
C PHE A 20 -17.49 10.57 -22.72
N LEU A 21 -17.28 10.05 -21.50
CA LEU A 21 -15.97 9.60 -21.01
C LEU A 21 -15.40 8.44 -21.84
N LEU A 22 -16.27 7.55 -22.31
CA LEU A 22 -15.91 6.42 -23.18
C LEU A 22 -15.82 6.81 -24.67
N ASN A 23 -16.03 8.09 -25.02
CA ASN A 23 -16.08 8.57 -26.40
C ASN A 23 -17.15 7.85 -27.26
N MET A 24 -18.26 7.49 -26.61
CA MET A 24 -19.43 6.78 -27.14
C MET A 24 -20.75 7.51 -26.81
N PRO A 25 -20.87 8.83 -27.05
CA PRO A 25 -22.04 9.61 -26.63
C PRO A 25 -23.33 9.12 -27.30
N GLY A 26 -24.41 9.02 -26.52
CA GLY A 26 -25.72 8.57 -27.01
C GLY A 26 -25.83 7.06 -27.28
N SER A 27 -24.85 6.27 -26.84
CA SER A 27 -24.94 4.81 -26.89
C SER A 27 -25.94 4.27 -25.87
N GLU A 28 -26.52 3.11 -26.18
CA GLU A 28 -27.36 2.36 -25.24
C GLU A 28 -26.54 1.92 -24.02
N GLU A 29 -27.19 1.84 -22.86
CA GLU A 29 -26.58 1.50 -21.57
C GLU A 29 -25.81 0.18 -21.62
N GLU A 30 -26.38 -0.87 -22.22
CA GLU A 30 -25.74 -2.20 -22.38
C GLU A 30 -24.38 -2.11 -23.12
N LYS A 31 -24.26 -1.25 -24.14
CA LYS A 31 -22.99 -1.07 -24.86
C LYS A 31 -21.96 -0.29 -24.06
N LEU A 32 -22.43 0.61 -23.20
CA LEU A 32 -21.55 1.36 -22.29
C LEU A 32 -21.06 0.44 -21.17
N GLU A 33 -21.88 -0.47 -20.68
CA GLU A 33 -21.48 -1.52 -19.73
C GLU A 33 -20.42 -2.43 -20.34
N GLU A 34 -20.63 -2.97 -21.54
CA GLU A 34 -19.64 -3.80 -22.24
C GLU A 34 -18.31 -3.06 -22.44
N ALA A 35 -18.34 -1.80 -22.88
CA ALA A 35 -17.14 -1.00 -23.09
C ALA A 35 -16.43 -0.66 -21.78
N PHE A 36 -17.17 -0.40 -20.72
CA PHE A 36 -16.63 -0.14 -19.39
C PHE A 36 -15.99 -1.41 -18.80
N GLU A 37 -16.64 -2.56 -18.93
CA GLU A 37 -16.12 -3.84 -18.45
C GLU A 37 -14.84 -4.23 -19.19
N ALA A 38 -14.77 -4.03 -20.51
CA ALA A 38 -13.54 -4.25 -21.28
C ALA A 38 -12.37 -3.36 -20.79
N ILE A 39 -12.64 -2.10 -20.44
CA ILE A 39 -11.60 -1.22 -19.84
C ILE A 39 -11.17 -1.73 -18.47
N CYS A 40 -12.11 -2.20 -17.65
CA CYS A 40 -11.78 -2.79 -16.35
C CYS A 40 -10.95 -4.07 -16.51
N GLU A 41 -11.29 -4.95 -17.45
CA GLU A 41 -10.52 -6.16 -17.74
C GLU A 41 -9.10 -5.82 -18.23
N ASP A 42 -8.96 -4.89 -19.18
CA ASP A 42 -7.66 -4.42 -19.68
C ASP A 42 -6.83 -3.75 -18.56
N ALA A 43 -7.48 -2.97 -17.70
CA ALA A 43 -6.83 -2.32 -16.57
C ALA A 43 -6.38 -3.34 -15.51
N LEU A 44 -7.13 -4.44 -15.35
CA LEU A 44 -6.74 -5.54 -14.50
C LEU A 44 -5.61 -6.34 -15.14
N ASP A 45 -5.55 -6.56 -16.45
CA ASP A 45 -4.52 -7.39 -17.10
C ASP A 45 -3.07 -6.93 -16.82
N ILE A 46 -2.84 -5.62 -16.62
CA ILE A 46 -1.53 -5.08 -16.25
C ILE A 46 -1.29 -5.23 -14.74
N HIS A 47 -0.69 -6.34 -14.32
CA HIS A 47 -0.33 -6.54 -12.93
C HIS A 47 1.18 -6.38 -12.70
N TYR A 48 1.53 -5.71 -11.60
CA TYR A 48 2.92 -5.64 -11.12
C TYR A 48 3.19 -6.69 -10.04
N GLY A 49 4.30 -7.42 -10.17
CA GLY A 49 4.77 -8.34 -9.13
C GLY A 49 5.38 -7.57 -7.95
N PHE A 50 5.15 -8.04 -6.72
CA PHE A 50 5.63 -7.35 -5.52
C PHE A 50 7.16 -7.14 -5.52
N ASN A 51 7.92 -8.17 -5.90
CA ASN A 51 9.39 -8.10 -5.91
C ASN A 51 9.93 -7.16 -7.00
N GLU A 52 9.24 -7.08 -8.14
CA GLU A 52 9.57 -6.17 -9.24
C GLU A 52 9.46 -4.71 -8.79
N VAL A 53 8.35 -4.35 -8.13
CA VAL A 53 8.11 -2.99 -7.66
C VAL A 53 9.03 -2.63 -6.49
N MET A 54 9.25 -3.55 -5.57
CA MET A 54 10.11 -3.31 -4.41
C MET A 54 11.59 -3.21 -4.78
N THR A 55 11.98 -3.64 -5.99
CA THR A 55 13.38 -3.71 -6.45
C THR A 55 14.27 -4.54 -5.51
N LYS A 56 13.68 -5.59 -4.93
CA LYS A 56 14.33 -6.52 -3.99
C LYS A 56 14.18 -7.95 -4.48
N ASN A 57 15.14 -8.80 -4.13
CA ASN A 57 15.06 -10.23 -4.44
C ASN A 57 14.15 -10.95 -3.44
N ASP A 58 13.69 -12.14 -3.82
CA ASP A 58 12.74 -12.95 -3.04
C ASP A 58 13.25 -13.26 -1.63
N VAL A 59 14.57 -13.46 -1.47
CA VAL A 59 15.21 -13.68 -0.16
C VAL A 59 15.03 -12.48 0.75
N PHE A 60 15.32 -11.28 0.25
CA PHE A 60 15.17 -10.05 1.03
C PHE A 60 13.71 -9.81 1.42
N VAL A 61 12.79 -10.03 0.49
CA VAL A 61 11.36 -9.80 0.73
C VAL A 61 10.79 -10.81 1.73
N THR A 62 11.14 -12.08 1.59
CA THR A 62 10.76 -13.13 2.55
C THR A 62 11.29 -12.81 3.95
N GLU A 63 12.57 -12.46 4.07
CA GLU A 63 13.15 -12.07 5.36
C GLU A 63 12.55 -10.77 5.91
N TYR A 64 12.12 -9.85 5.04
CA TYR A 64 11.43 -8.64 5.47
C TYR A 64 10.10 -8.99 6.16
N PHE A 65 9.29 -9.86 5.58
CA PHE A 65 8.05 -10.30 6.21
C PHE A 65 8.25 -11.25 7.40
N ASN A 66 9.38 -11.95 7.47
CA ASN A 66 9.79 -12.72 8.66
C ASN A 66 10.36 -11.86 9.80
N GLY A 67 10.56 -10.56 9.57
CA GLY A 67 11.10 -9.64 10.58
C GLY A 67 12.64 -9.49 10.57
N GLY A 68 13.37 -10.22 9.74
CA GLY A 68 14.83 -10.40 9.81
C GLY A 68 15.71 -9.48 8.96
N THR A 69 15.18 -8.38 8.40
CA THR A 69 16.00 -7.46 7.57
C THR A 69 16.36 -6.18 8.29
N TYR A 70 17.38 -5.50 7.77
CA TYR A 70 17.73 -4.14 8.21
C TYR A 70 16.58 -3.12 8.04
N TRP A 71 15.52 -3.44 7.27
CA TRP A 71 14.33 -2.61 7.18
C TRP A 71 13.47 -2.69 8.44
N ASN A 72 13.50 -3.83 9.14
CA ASN A 72 12.80 -4.04 10.41
C ASN A 72 13.66 -3.66 11.62
N GLU A 73 14.97 -3.85 11.53
CA GLU A 73 15.90 -3.64 12.65
C GLU A 73 16.44 -2.21 12.76
N GLY A 74 16.44 -1.46 11.65
CA GLY A 74 16.99 -0.10 11.62
C GLY A 74 16.24 0.83 12.56
N ARG A 75 16.95 1.48 13.48
CA ARG A 75 16.43 2.49 14.41
C ARG A 75 16.88 3.88 14.00
N GLN A 76 16.13 4.89 14.44
CA GLN A 76 16.60 6.26 14.34
C GLN A 76 17.94 6.36 15.06
N SER A 77 18.91 6.97 14.41
CA SER A 77 20.20 7.28 15.02
C SER A 77 20.49 8.75 14.74
N TYR A 78 21.34 9.39 15.54
CA TYR A 78 21.90 10.70 15.16
C TYR A 78 23.25 10.45 14.49
N GLY A 79 23.23 10.09 13.20
CA GLY A 79 24.42 10.16 12.38
C GLY A 79 24.84 11.62 12.17
N TYR A 80 26.12 11.86 11.92
CA TYR A 80 26.60 13.14 11.40
C TYR A 80 27.15 12.94 9.99
N ALA A 81 26.34 13.15 8.96
CA ALA A 81 26.85 13.30 7.60
C ALA A 81 27.28 14.77 7.38
N ASN A 82 28.55 14.98 7.03
CA ASN A 82 29.10 16.31 6.75
C ASN A 82 28.91 17.33 7.90
N GLY A 83 28.99 16.87 9.15
CA GLY A 83 28.88 17.73 10.34
C GLY A 83 27.48 18.28 10.62
N LYS A 84 26.45 17.77 9.92
CA LYS A 84 25.04 18.06 10.22
C LYS A 84 24.37 16.82 10.79
N PRO A 85 23.39 16.98 11.71
CA PRO A 85 22.53 15.87 12.10
C PRO A 85 21.91 15.25 10.84
N SER A 86 22.25 14.00 10.55
CA SER A 86 21.59 13.17 9.57
C SER A 86 21.21 11.89 10.27
N ASP A 87 19.93 11.69 10.53
CA ASP A 87 19.26 10.39 10.38
C ASP A 87 17.93 10.42 11.16
N ARG A 88 16.87 10.12 10.42
CA ARG A 88 15.60 9.61 10.95
C ARG A 88 15.46 8.24 10.30
N LEU A 89 15.92 7.21 11.01
CA LEU A 89 16.24 5.86 10.51
C LEU A 89 17.41 5.90 9.51
N ASN A 90 18.58 5.42 9.93
CA ASN A 90 19.74 5.34 9.05
C ASN A 90 19.45 4.33 7.93
N LYS A 91 19.42 4.84 6.69
CA LYS A 91 18.96 4.24 5.43
C LYS A 91 17.46 4.42 5.21
N ASN A 92 17.06 4.41 3.95
CA ASN A 92 15.76 4.84 3.41
C ASN A 92 14.53 3.89 3.54
N PRO A 93 14.40 2.84 4.39
CA PRO A 93 13.23 1.94 4.35
C PRO A 93 11.88 2.66 4.36
N GLY A 94 11.69 3.63 5.27
CA GLY A 94 10.45 4.41 5.32
C GLY A 94 10.18 5.19 4.03
N LYS A 95 11.21 5.74 3.40
CA LYS A 95 11.10 6.41 2.10
C LYS A 95 10.78 5.42 0.97
N HIS A 96 11.39 4.24 0.96
CA HIS A 96 11.09 3.21 -0.05
C HIS A 96 9.66 2.70 0.07
N ILE A 97 9.20 2.42 1.30
CA ILE A 97 7.83 1.99 1.57
C ILE A 97 6.84 3.10 1.20
N LYS A 98 7.14 4.36 1.54
CA LYS A 98 6.32 5.49 1.14
C LYS A 98 6.25 5.65 -0.38
N ASN A 99 7.38 5.58 -1.07
CA ASN A 99 7.41 5.67 -2.53
C ASN A 99 6.64 4.52 -3.18
N PHE A 100 6.78 3.29 -2.66
CA PHE A 100 6.00 2.14 -3.10
C PHE A 100 4.50 2.42 -2.97
N TYR A 101 4.06 2.94 -1.83
CA TYR A 101 2.67 3.29 -1.57
C TYR A 101 2.16 4.38 -2.54
N ASP A 102 2.87 5.50 -2.62
CA ASP A 102 2.48 6.67 -3.41
C ASP A 102 2.49 6.38 -4.93
N GLU A 103 3.44 5.58 -5.43
CA GLU A 103 3.65 5.37 -6.87
C GLU A 103 2.94 4.13 -7.42
N TYR A 104 2.68 3.11 -6.58
CA TYR A 104 2.16 1.81 -7.01
C TYR A 104 0.94 1.39 -6.21
N ALA A 105 1.05 1.20 -4.89
CA ALA A 105 0.02 0.51 -4.12
C ALA A 105 -1.34 1.24 -4.10
N GLN A 106 -1.35 2.56 -4.21
CA GLN A 106 -2.60 3.35 -4.27
C GLN A 106 -3.24 3.43 -5.67
N THR A 107 -2.47 3.18 -6.74
CA THR A 107 -2.88 3.57 -8.10
C THR A 107 -2.84 2.44 -9.10
N ARG A 108 -2.24 1.30 -8.76
CA ARG A 108 -2.02 0.19 -9.69
C ARG A 108 -2.45 -1.14 -9.08
N PRO A 109 -3.07 -2.03 -9.87
CA PRO A 109 -3.32 -3.40 -9.44
C PRO A 109 -1.99 -4.14 -9.28
N MET A 110 -1.94 -5.00 -8.26
CA MET A 110 -0.75 -5.78 -7.92
C MET A 110 -1.09 -7.26 -7.87
N VAL A 111 -0.16 -8.09 -8.34
CA VAL A 111 -0.27 -9.54 -8.17
C VAL A 111 -0.12 -9.85 -6.69
N TRP A 112 -1.02 -10.69 -6.16
CA TRP A 112 -0.86 -11.25 -4.83
C TRP A 112 0.42 -12.09 -4.77
N PRO A 113 1.37 -11.80 -3.85
CA PRO A 113 2.71 -12.37 -3.92
C PRO A 113 2.77 -13.78 -3.31
N SER A 114 2.03 -14.70 -3.92
CA SER A 114 1.90 -16.11 -3.50
C SER A 114 3.23 -16.89 -3.54
N GLU A 115 4.26 -16.35 -4.17
CA GLU A 115 5.62 -16.89 -4.14
C GLU A 115 6.32 -16.68 -2.79
N ILE A 116 5.89 -15.70 -1.98
CA ILE A 116 6.43 -15.46 -0.64
C ILE A 116 5.70 -16.37 0.33
N THR A 117 6.44 -17.13 1.15
CA THR A 117 5.87 -18.09 2.10
C THR A 117 4.79 -17.48 3.01
N ASN A 118 4.97 -16.23 3.45
CA ASN A 118 4.02 -15.51 4.31
C ASN A 118 2.65 -15.23 3.64
N PHE A 119 2.58 -15.24 2.31
CA PHE A 119 1.38 -14.95 1.51
C PHE A 119 0.95 -16.13 0.63
N ASN A 120 1.67 -17.24 0.70
CA ASN A 120 1.38 -18.41 -0.09
C ASN A 120 0.25 -19.23 0.57
N PRO A 121 -0.90 -19.41 -0.12
CA PRO A 121 -2.05 -20.11 0.43
C PRO A 121 -1.76 -21.59 0.75
N GLU A 122 -0.78 -22.23 0.11
CA GLU A 122 -0.36 -23.61 0.41
C GLU A 122 0.20 -23.76 1.83
N TYR A 123 0.88 -22.71 2.33
CA TYR A 123 1.53 -22.70 3.64
C TYR A 123 0.70 -21.97 4.71
N ALA A 124 -0.48 -21.47 4.36
CA ALA A 124 -1.38 -20.81 5.29
C ALA A 124 -1.91 -21.81 6.34
N VAL A 125 -1.89 -21.42 7.62
CA VAL A 125 -2.36 -22.26 8.73
C VAL A 125 -3.81 -21.91 9.03
N GLY A 126 -4.74 -22.86 8.86
CA GLY A 126 -6.18 -22.68 9.13
C GLY A 126 -6.99 -22.32 7.88
N ASP A 127 -8.13 -21.65 8.06
CA ASP A 127 -9.06 -21.23 6.99
C ASP A 127 -8.56 -20.00 6.20
N MET A 128 -7.25 -19.82 6.13
CA MET A 128 -6.57 -18.79 5.32
C MET A 128 -6.02 -19.38 4.01
N THR A 129 -6.31 -20.67 3.74
CA THR A 129 -5.86 -21.43 2.58
C THR A 129 -6.69 -21.13 1.32
N ASN A 130 -7.90 -20.61 1.49
CA ASN A 130 -8.72 -20.01 0.46
C ASN A 130 -8.60 -18.48 0.58
N CYS A 131 -8.51 -17.75 -0.52
CA CYS A 131 -8.52 -16.28 -0.51
C CYS A 131 -9.88 -15.68 -0.05
N GLU A 132 -10.66 -16.39 0.77
CA GLU A 132 -11.93 -15.94 1.35
C GLU A 132 -11.70 -14.75 2.28
N HIS A 133 -10.59 -14.75 2.99
CA HIS A 133 -10.14 -13.61 3.77
C HIS A 133 -9.11 -12.80 2.98
N ARG A 134 -9.59 -11.83 2.20
CA ARG A 134 -8.75 -10.82 1.53
C ARG A 134 -8.30 -9.75 2.52
N ALA A 135 -7.65 -10.15 3.61
CA ALA A 135 -7.14 -9.23 4.62
C ALA A 135 -5.68 -9.58 4.94
N ALA A 136 -4.81 -8.57 4.90
CA ALA A 136 -3.45 -8.67 5.40
C ALA A 136 -3.33 -7.78 6.64
N MET A 137 -2.70 -8.29 7.69
CA MET A 137 -2.46 -7.57 8.94
C MET A 137 -0.97 -7.25 9.03
N CYS A 138 -0.61 -5.97 9.04
CA CYS A 138 0.77 -5.56 9.22
C CYS A 138 1.06 -5.41 10.71
N CYS A 139 1.94 -6.24 11.23
CA CYS A 139 2.39 -6.14 12.61
C CYS A 139 3.68 -5.31 12.64
N TRP A 140 3.62 -4.13 13.25
CA TRP A 140 4.83 -3.41 13.61
C TRP A 140 5.49 -4.17 14.77
N VAL A 141 6.73 -4.62 14.55
CA VAL A 141 7.45 -5.47 15.53
C VAL A 141 8.19 -4.67 16.59
N GLN A 142 8.42 -3.37 16.37
CA GLN A 142 9.05 -2.44 17.32
C GLN A 142 8.81 -0.98 16.90
N ASP A 143 8.76 -0.08 17.86
CA ASP A 143 8.90 1.36 17.64
C ASP A 143 10.38 1.72 17.41
N ARG A 144 10.65 2.48 16.35
CA ARG A 144 12.01 2.73 15.84
C ARG A 144 12.35 4.21 15.75
N GLN A 145 11.41 5.09 16.04
CA GLN A 145 11.57 6.54 15.86
C GLN A 145 11.03 7.29 17.07
N ALA A 146 11.88 8.11 17.69
CA ALA A 146 11.41 8.91 18.82
C ALA A 146 10.66 10.17 18.35
N GLY A 147 9.62 10.53 19.09
CA GLY A 147 8.94 11.81 18.95
C GLY A 147 8.07 11.93 17.71
N ASP A 148 7.57 10.82 17.19
CA ASP A 148 6.52 10.74 16.16
C ASP A 148 5.15 10.29 16.71
N ASP A 149 5.05 10.12 18.04
CA ASP A 149 3.84 9.73 18.77
C ASP A 149 3.32 8.32 18.43
N ASN A 150 4.19 7.42 17.94
CA ASN A 150 3.81 6.07 17.52
C ASN A 150 4.50 4.93 18.32
N GLY A 151 4.70 5.15 19.62
CA GLY A 151 5.26 4.14 20.53
C GLY A 151 6.01 4.74 21.70
N ASN A 152 6.92 3.95 22.27
CA ASN A 152 7.73 4.34 23.42
C ASN A 152 9.24 4.51 23.14
N CYS A 153 9.67 4.52 21.87
CA CYS A 153 11.04 4.85 21.48
C CYS A 153 11.37 6.30 21.87
N ASN A 154 12.53 6.49 22.50
CA ASN A 154 12.99 7.81 22.94
C ASN A 154 14.48 8.03 22.68
N THR A 155 14.95 9.28 22.80
CA THR A 155 16.40 9.57 22.86
C THR A 155 16.98 9.22 24.25
N PRO A 156 18.24 8.80 24.35
CA PRO A 156 19.15 8.41 23.26
C PRO A 156 18.72 7.08 22.60
N TYR A 157 18.75 7.04 21.26
CA TYR A 157 18.07 5.99 20.49
C TYR A 157 18.65 4.58 20.69
N ASP A 158 19.97 4.46 20.80
CA ASP A 158 20.64 3.15 20.93
C ASP A 158 20.25 2.43 22.22
N ASP A 159 19.88 3.19 23.24
CA ASP A 159 19.48 2.68 24.56
C ASP A 159 17.96 2.56 24.69
N ASN A 160 17.21 3.57 24.23
CA ASN A 160 15.79 3.72 24.54
C ASN A 160 14.85 3.29 23.41
N CYS A 161 15.38 2.93 22.23
CA CYS A 161 14.57 2.34 21.15
C CYS A 161 14.85 0.86 20.98
N LYS A 162 15.65 0.27 21.88
CA LYS A 162 15.85 -1.17 21.92
C LYS A 162 14.65 -1.85 22.52
N ASP A 163 13.98 -2.65 21.71
CA ASP A 163 12.79 -3.42 22.08
C ASP A 163 11.63 -2.49 22.51
N ALA A 164 11.59 -1.28 21.93
CA ALA A 164 10.53 -0.32 22.14
C ALA A 164 9.22 -0.81 21.51
N ASP A 165 8.13 -0.65 22.24
CA ASP A 165 6.80 -1.09 21.85
C ASP A 165 6.18 -0.07 20.89
N PRO A 166 5.65 -0.52 19.73
CA PRO A 166 4.81 0.32 18.89
C PRO A 166 3.50 0.66 19.60
N ALA A 167 3.03 1.91 19.47
CA ALA A 167 1.75 2.31 20.06
C ALA A 167 0.57 1.74 19.27
N ASP A 168 0.66 1.78 17.93
CA ASP A 168 -0.37 1.29 17.02
C ASP A 168 0.07 -0.04 16.39
N ASN A 169 -0.07 -1.13 17.15
CA ASN A 169 0.39 -2.45 16.74
C ASN A 169 -0.73 -3.35 16.24
N THR A 170 -1.68 -2.87 15.43
CA THR A 170 -2.55 -3.71 14.59
C THR A 170 -3.44 -2.85 13.71
N ASP A 171 -2.97 -2.51 12.52
CA ASP A 171 -3.84 -2.00 11.47
C ASP A 171 -4.14 -3.09 10.46
N ILE A 172 -5.42 -3.23 10.11
CA ILE A 172 -5.85 -4.04 8.97
C ILE A 172 -5.37 -3.29 7.72
N CYS A 173 -4.37 -3.82 7.04
CA CYS A 173 -3.73 -3.14 5.90
C CYS A 173 -4.64 -3.07 4.67
N TYR A 174 -5.72 -3.86 4.66
CA TYR A 174 -6.80 -3.81 3.68
C TYR A 174 -8.02 -4.59 4.20
N HIS A 175 -9.21 -3.98 4.14
CA HIS A 175 -10.50 -4.59 4.52
C HIS A 175 -11.55 -4.26 3.46
N ASP A 176 -12.25 -5.27 2.93
CA ASP A 176 -13.46 -5.09 2.13
C ASP A 176 -14.71 -5.26 3.01
N MET A 177 -15.36 -4.15 3.36
CA MET A 177 -16.55 -4.13 4.22
C MET A 177 -17.81 -4.64 3.50
N SER A 178 -17.79 -4.80 2.18
CA SER A 178 -18.94 -5.34 1.43
C SER A 178 -19.15 -6.85 1.66
N LEU A 179 -18.17 -7.50 2.29
CA LEU A 179 -18.15 -8.94 2.59
C LEU A 179 -18.14 -9.24 4.10
N SER A 180 -18.29 -8.23 4.96
CA SER A 180 -18.49 -8.44 6.41
C SER A 180 -19.95 -8.85 6.70
N PRO A 181 -20.19 -9.85 7.57
CA PRO A 181 -21.52 -10.39 7.85
C PRO A 181 -22.51 -9.38 8.47
#